data_AF-A0A7S4VP73-F1
#
_entry.id   AF-A0A7S4VP73-F1
#
_cell.length_a   1.000
_cell.length_b   1.000
_cell.length_c   1.000
_cell.angle_alpha   90.00
_cell.angle_beta   90.00
_cell.angle_gamma   90.00
#
_symmetry.space_group_name_H-M   'P 1'
#
loop_
_entity.id
_entity.type
_entity.pdbx_description
1 polymer ?
#
loop_
_entity_poly.entity_id
_entity_poly.type
_entity_poly.pdbx_seq_one_letter_code
_entity_poly.pdbx_strand_id
1 'polypeptide(L)'
;MFWGPQEKGQDQKMIHRNPESDDDDNRDVKHFGGNKRKRSELEIGMPDPKLHSLLDLNPEIEEERRKFDGQAVIEEIRQKPYAARAKYTFESCRHICCPLQMAIMLGASINVVDFLLHVYPRSIEARDRYGSTLLHSACEFQASLEVVSLLLERFPGAATEKDFNNNTP
;
A
#
# COMPACT_ATOMS: atom_id res chain seq x y z
N MET A 1 -64.16 -55.48 7.18
CA MET A 1 -63.58 -56.52 6.29
C MET A 1 -63.74 -56.05 4.86
N PHE A 2 -62.85 -56.52 3.96
CA PHE A 2 -62.81 -56.32 2.51
C PHE A 2 -61.80 -55.29 1.97
N TRP A 3 -60.63 -55.86 1.70
CA TRP A 3 -59.70 -55.57 0.62
C TRP A 3 -60.37 -55.75 -0.76
N GLY A 4 -59.99 -54.94 -1.75
CA GLY A 4 -60.29 -55.17 -3.17
C GLY A 4 -59.65 -54.10 -4.08
N PRO A 5 -59.21 -54.43 -5.32
CA PRO A 5 -57.98 -53.89 -5.93
C PRO A 5 -58.16 -53.09 -7.25
N GLN A 6 -57.01 -52.60 -7.75
CA GLN A 6 -56.66 -51.98 -9.04
C GLN A 6 -57.45 -52.40 -10.30
N GLU A 7 -57.59 -51.46 -11.26
CA GLU A 7 -57.04 -51.50 -12.65
C GLU A 7 -57.46 -50.22 -13.43
N LYS A 8 -56.52 -49.36 -13.87
CA LYS A 8 -55.87 -49.27 -15.20
C LYS A 8 -56.81 -49.11 -16.41
N GLY A 9 -56.70 -47.95 -17.06
CA GLY A 9 -57.09 -47.73 -18.46
C GLY A 9 -56.14 -46.70 -19.09
N GLN A 10 -55.33 -47.15 -20.07
CA GLN A 10 -54.45 -46.33 -20.91
C GLN A 10 -55.15 -45.97 -22.22
N ASP A 11 -54.79 -44.81 -22.80
CA ASP A 11 -54.67 -44.47 -24.24
C ASP A 11 -54.90 -42.95 -24.40
N GLN A 12 -54.19 -42.16 -25.21
CA GLN A 12 -53.33 -42.43 -26.36
C GLN A 12 -52.42 -41.20 -26.63
N LYS A 13 -51.33 -41.48 -27.35
CA LYS A 13 -50.20 -40.62 -27.77
C LYS A 13 -50.61 -39.51 -28.75
N MET A 14 -49.92 -38.36 -28.72
CA MET A 14 -49.28 -37.74 -29.90
C MET A 14 -48.12 -36.83 -29.44
N ILE A 15 -46.86 -37.29 -29.50
CA ILE A 15 -45.80 -36.94 -30.48
C ILE A 15 -45.70 -35.46 -30.89
N HIS A 16 -44.64 -34.77 -30.46
CA HIS A 16 -43.60 -34.21 -31.34
C HIS A 16 -42.29 -34.00 -30.55
N ARG A 17 -41.16 -34.27 -31.21
CA ARG A 17 -39.78 -34.32 -30.67
C ARG A 17 -39.11 -32.94 -30.66
N ASN A 18 -38.26 -32.75 -29.64
CA ASN A 18 -36.91 -32.10 -29.52
C ASN A 18 -36.22 -31.53 -30.79
N PRO A 19 -35.12 -30.72 -30.70
CA PRO A 19 -34.24 -30.40 -29.53
C PRO A 19 -33.71 -28.93 -29.43
N GLU A 20 -32.93 -28.64 -28.37
CA GLU A 20 -31.73 -27.73 -28.23
C GLU A 20 -31.70 -26.39 -29.01
N SER A 21 -31.36 -25.23 -28.46
CA SER A 21 -30.20 -24.88 -27.63
C SER A 21 -30.30 -23.42 -27.10
N ASP A 22 -29.29 -23.03 -26.32
CA ASP A 22 -28.84 -21.67 -26.03
C ASP A 22 -29.31 -21.05 -24.71
N ASP A 23 -28.49 -21.31 -23.69
CA ASP A 23 -27.77 -20.29 -22.93
C ASP A 23 -28.55 -19.00 -22.60
N ASP A 24 -28.93 -18.84 -21.33
CA ASP A 24 -28.63 -17.56 -20.69
C ASP A 24 -28.44 -17.71 -19.17
N ASP A 25 -27.31 -17.17 -18.73
CA ASP A 25 -26.73 -17.17 -17.41
C ASP A 25 -27.70 -16.66 -16.34
N ASN A 26 -28.03 -17.51 -15.36
CA ASN A 26 -28.50 -17.06 -14.06
C ASN A 26 -27.53 -17.50 -12.95
N ARG A 27 -26.52 -16.66 -12.70
CA ARG A 27 -25.70 -16.70 -11.49
C ARG A 27 -25.71 -15.35 -10.78
N ASP A 28 -26.73 -15.18 -9.95
CA ASP A 28 -26.68 -14.33 -8.77
C ASP A 28 -25.63 -14.86 -7.78
N VAL A 29 -24.44 -14.27 -7.76
CA VAL A 29 -23.56 -14.33 -6.57
C VAL A 29 -22.81 -13.00 -6.39
N LYS A 30 -23.41 -12.16 -5.55
CA LYS A 30 -22.76 -11.31 -4.52
C LYS A 30 -21.83 -10.18 -5.00
N HIS A 31 -22.37 -8.98 -4.85
CA HIS A 31 -21.72 -7.79 -4.26
C HIS A 31 -20.25 -7.98 -3.80
N PHE A 32 -19.32 -7.55 -4.64
CA PHE A 32 -18.05 -6.95 -4.22
C PHE A 32 -18.00 -5.59 -4.93
N GLY A 33 -18.44 -4.53 -4.27
CA GLY A 33 -17.54 -3.85 -3.35
C GLY A 33 -16.65 -2.97 -4.20
N GLY A 34 -17.15 -1.77 -4.55
CA GLY A 34 -16.43 -0.82 -5.36
C GLY A 34 -15.05 -0.59 -4.76
N ASN A 35 -14.01 -1.03 -5.46
CA ASN A 35 -12.66 -0.65 -5.11
C ASN A 35 -12.45 0.77 -5.64
N LYS A 36 -13.10 1.72 -4.94
CA LYS A 36 -12.65 3.10 -4.91
C LYS A 36 -11.20 2.98 -4.50
N ARG A 37 -10.29 3.11 -5.47
CA ARG A 37 -8.86 3.31 -5.22
C ARG A 37 -8.84 4.43 -4.19
N LYS A 38 -8.62 4.09 -2.91
CA LYS A 38 -8.23 5.05 -1.91
C LYS A 38 -6.87 5.51 -2.39
N ARG A 39 -6.90 6.49 -3.32
CA ARG A 39 -5.78 7.37 -3.60
C ARG A 39 -5.39 7.81 -2.21
N SER A 40 -4.28 7.29 -1.70
CA SER A 40 -3.80 7.62 -0.36
C SER A 40 -3.64 9.13 -0.38
N GLU A 41 -4.64 9.83 0.14
CA GLU A 41 -4.73 11.27 0.28
C GLU A 41 -3.67 11.68 1.30
N LEU A 42 -2.41 11.64 0.87
CA LEU A 42 -1.41 12.62 1.28
C LEU A 42 -1.89 13.95 0.68
N GLU A 43 -2.96 14.49 1.26
CA GLU A 43 -3.55 15.76 0.90
C GLU A 43 -2.73 16.91 1.51
N ILE A 44 -2.21 17.77 0.62
CA ILE A 44 -2.13 19.23 0.78
C ILE A 44 -1.33 19.70 2.01
N GLY A 45 -0.20 19.08 2.30
CA GLY A 45 0.85 19.76 3.07
C GLY A 45 1.71 20.58 2.11
N MET A 46 1.88 21.88 2.37
CA MET A 46 2.92 22.64 1.67
C MET A 46 4.27 22.08 2.11
N PRO A 47 5.16 21.68 1.17
CA PRO A 47 6.51 21.26 1.51
C PRO A 47 7.19 22.38 2.30
N ASP A 48 7.64 22.06 3.51
CA ASP A 48 8.43 23.00 4.29
C ASP A 48 9.83 23.13 3.66
N PRO A 49 10.28 24.35 3.31
CA PRO A 49 11.55 24.55 2.61
C PRO A 49 12.76 24.21 3.47
N LYS A 50 12.66 24.38 4.80
CA LYS A 50 13.75 24.03 5.72
C LYS A 50 13.88 22.52 5.81
N LEU A 51 12.78 21.81 6.01
CA LEU A 51 12.77 20.35 5.99
C LEU A 51 13.21 19.78 4.63
N HIS A 52 12.76 20.39 3.52
CA HIS A 52 13.21 20.01 2.18
C HIS A 52 14.73 20.09 2.08
N SER A 53 15.35 21.21 2.49
CA SER A 53 16.81 21.38 2.46
C SER A 53 17.59 20.38 3.31
N LEU A 54 17.01 19.90 4.42
CA LEU A 54 17.64 18.89 5.29
C LEU A 54 17.59 17.49 4.67
N LEU A 55 16.61 17.23 3.81
CA LEU A 55 16.33 15.92 3.23
C LEU A 55 16.72 15.80 1.76
N ASP A 56 16.98 16.90 1.05
CA ASP A 56 17.34 16.92 -0.37
C ASP A 56 18.80 16.52 -0.62
N LEU A 57 19.15 15.34 -0.11
CA LEU A 57 20.43 14.67 -0.28
C LEU A 57 20.24 13.51 -1.26
N ASN A 58 21.33 13.08 -1.91
CA ASN A 58 21.27 11.92 -2.80
C ASN A 58 21.54 10.62 -2.00
N PRO A 59 20.54 9.74 -1.81
CA PRO A 59 20.71 8.52 -1.03
C PRO A 59 21.59 7.47 -1.72
N GLU A 60 21.85 7.59 -3.02
CA GLU A 60 22.77 6.70 -3.76
C GLU A 60 24.25 6.99 -3.46
N ILE A 61 24.56 8.18 -2.91
CA ILE A 61 25.92 8.63 -2.62
C ILE A 61 26.16 8.54 -1.11
N GLU A 62 27.12 7.71 -0.69
CA GLU A 62 27.47 7.49 0.72
C GLU A 62 27.89 8.78 1.44
N GLU A 63 28.67 9.64 0.79
CA GLU A 63 29.10 10.92 1.34
C GLU A 63 27.93 11.88 1.58
N GLU A 64 26.88 11.81 0.77
CA GLU A 64 25.66 12.59 0.97
C GLU A 64 24.83 12.02 2.13
N ARG A 65 24.70 10.68 2.23
CA ARG A 65 24.03 10.05 3.39
C ARG A 65 24.68 10.44 4.71
N ARG A 66 26.01 10.58 4.77
CA ARG A 66 26.73 11.02 5.97
C ARG A 66 26.41 12.45 6.40
N LYS A 67 25.85 13.29 5.52
CA LYS A 67 25.40 14.65 5.86
C LYS A 67 24.01 14.66 6.49
N PHE A 68 23.29 13.54 6.45
CA PHE A 68 21.93 13.46 6.99
C PHE A 68 21.93 13.73 8.49
N ASP A 69 21.22 14.78 8.90
CA ASP A 69 21.04 15.17 10.29
C ASP A 69 19.61 14.84 10.75
N GLY A 70 19.47 13.63 11.32
CA GLY A 70 18.19 13.18 11.86
C GLY A 70 17.68 14.01 13.04
N GLN A 71 18.57 14.65 13.80
CA GLN A 71 18.19 15.48 14.94
C GLN A 71 17.57 16.80 14.46
N ALA A 72 18.18 17.44 13.46
CA ALA A 72 17.62 18.63 12.82
C ALA A 72 16.24 18.34 12.18
N VAL A 73 16.06 17.15 11.58
CA VAL A 73 14.76 16.71 11.06
C VAL A 73 13.71 16.61 12.17
N ILE A 74 14.04 15.99 13.31
CA ILE A 74 13.13 15.91 14.46
C ILE A 74 12.76 17.31 14.96
N GLU A 75 13.73 18.21 15.09
CA GLU A 75 13.50 19.57 15.57
C GLU A 75 12.60 20.37 14.64
N GLU A 76 12.81 20.27 13.33
CA GLU A 76 11.96 20.94 12.34
C GLU A 76 10.53 20.40 12.38
N ILE A 77 10.36 19.07 12.45
CA ILE A 77 9.03 18.45 12.54
C ILE A 77 8.33 18.78 13.87
N ARG A 78 9.05 18.91 14.99
CA ARG A 78 8.46 19.36 16.26
C ARG A 78 7.88 20.76 16.14
N GLN A 79 8.58 21.65 15.45
CA GLN A 79 8.10 23.02 15.20
C GLN A 79 6.94 23.04 14.20
N LYS A 80 6.97 22.16 13.20
CA LYS A 80 6.00 22.12 12.10
C LYS A 80 5.52 20.69 11.80
N PRO A 81 4.65 20.10 12.65
CA PRO A 81 4.22 18.70 12.49
C PRO A 81 3.51 18.41 11.16
N TYR A 82 2.88 19.43 10.56
CA TYR A 82 2.20 19.30 9.27
C TYR A 82 3.17 18.94 8.12
N ALA A 83 4.45 19.29 8.23
CA ALA A 83 5.45 19.03 7.19
C ALA A 83 5.67 17.52 6.96
N ALA A 84 5.48 16.68 7.99
CA ALA A 84 5.57 15.23 7.87
C ALA A 84 4.51 14.62 6.91
N ARG A 85 3.44 15.36 6.61
CA ARG A 85 2.29 14.90 5.80
C ARG A 85 2.44 15.23 4.32
N ALA A 86 3.42 16.04 3.93
CA ALA A 86 3.59 16.49 2.56
C ALA A 86 4.36 15.45 1.72
N LYS A 87 4.16 15.51 0.40
CA LYS A 87 5.09 14.90 -0.56
C LYS A 87 6.10 15.93 -0.99
N TYR A 88 7.35 15.51 -1.09
CA TYR A 88 8.48 16.35 -1.47
C TYR A 88 8.99 15.86 -2.82
N THR A 89 9.38 16.80 -3.67
CA THR A 89 10.20 16.53 -4.86
C THR A 89 11.64 16.82 -4.48
N PHE A 90 12.47 15.80 -4.41
CA PHE A 90 13.88 15.93 -4.08
C PHE A 90 14.69 16.03 -5.36
N GLU A 91 15.34 17.16 -5.57
CA GLU A 91 16.06 17.46 -6.81
C GLU A 91 17.34 16.62 -6.92
N SER A 92 18.00 16.38 -5.79
CA SER A 92 19.28 15.65 -5.70
C SER A 92 19.21 14.20 -6.21
N CYS A 93 18.04 13.57 -6.14
CA CYS A 93 17.83 12.18 -6.53
C CYS A 93 16.60 11.94 -7.42
N ARG A 94 15.85 13.00 -7.75
CA ARG A 94 14.61 12.95 -8.58
C ARG A 94 13.53 12.02 -8.03
N HIS A 95 13.51 11.80 -6.71
CA HIS A 95 12.44 11.07 -6.04
C HIS A 95 11.30 12.00 -5.62
N ILE A 96 10.07 11.46 -5.68
CA ILE A 96 8.88 12.09 -5.12
C ILE A 96 8.32 11.17 -4.05
N CYS A 97 8.55 11.50 -2.78
CA CYS A 97 8.15 10.68 -1.63
C CYS A 97 7.87 11.55 -0.39
N CYS A 98 7.41 10.93 0.70
CA CYS A 98 7.21 11.63 1.97
C CYS A 98 8.53 11.75 2.76
N PRO A 99 8.62 12.65 3.76
CA PRO A 99 9.82 12.83 4.58
C PRO A 99 10.33 11.55 5.24
N LEU A 100 9.41 10.71 5.73
CA LEU A 100 9.76 9.43 6.36
C LEU A 100 10.46 8.49 5.38
N GLN A 101 9.95 8.37 4.16
CA GLN A 101 10.55 7.52 3.13
C GLN A 101 11.96 7.98 2.79
N MET A 102 12.15 9.29 2.59
CA MET A 102 13.47 9.86 2.30
C MET A 102 14.44 9.67 3.47
N ALA A 103 14.00 9.91 4.71
CA ALA A 103 14.83 9.67 5.89
C ALA A 103 15.33 8.21 5.96
N ILE A 104 14.48 7.23 5.65
CA ILE A 104 14.88 5.81 5.58
C ILE A 104 15.95 5.60 4.50
N MET A 105 15.76 6.14 3.29
CA MET A 105 16.74 6.04 2.20
C MET A 105 18.09 6.67 2.56
N LEU A 106 18.08 7.71 3.39
CA LEU A 106 19.28 8.40 3.88
C LEU A 106 19.94 7.70 5.09
N GLY A 107 19.39 6.58 5.56
CA GLY A 107 19.96 5.81 6.67
C GLY A 107 19.54 6.32 8.05
N ALA A 108 18.33 6.86 8.19
CA ALA A 108 17.83 7.32 9.48
C ALA A 108 17.82 6.23 10.55
N SER A 109 18.13 6.62 11.78
CA SER A 109 18.06 5.74 12.95
C SER A 109 16.62 5.42 13.32
N ILE A 110 16.43 4.32 14.07
CA ILE A 110 15.11 3.92 14.56
C ILE A 110 14.40 5.04 15.33
N ASN A 111 15.14 5.87 16.09
CA ASN A 111 14.57 6.99 16.84
C ASN A 111 13.91 8.04 15.92
N VAL A 112 14.53 8.33 14.77
CA VAL A 112 13.99 9.28 13.79
C VAL A 112 12.78 8.69 13.10
N VAL A 113 12.86 7.42 12.69
CA VAL A 113 11.78 6.69 12.03
C VAL A 113 10.55 6.57 12.94
N ASP A 114 10.74 6.13 14.20
CA ASP A 114 9.64 6.01 15.17
C ASP A 114 9.04 7.38 15.50
N PHE A 115 9.85 8.43 15.63
CA PHE A 115 9.35 9.79 15.85
C PHE A 115 8.47 10.27 14.68
N LEU A 116 8.92 10.11 13.44
CA LEU A 116 8.16 10.51 12.25
C LEU A 116 6.86 9.71 12.11
N LEU A 117 6.90 8.40 12.42
CA LEU A 117 5.70 7.56 12.49
C LEU A 117 4.76 7.98 13.61
N HIS A 118 5.27 8.42 14.76
CA HIS A 118 4.45 8.93 15.85
C HIS A 118 3.72 10.21 15.46
N VAL A 119 4.42 11.15 14.80
CA VAL A 119 3.85 12.42 14.33
C VAL A 119 2.82 12.20 13.23
N TYR A 120 3.09 11.27 12.30
CA TYR A 120 2.16 10.96 11.22
C TYR A 120 2.05 9.46 10.94
N PRO A 121 1.23 8.72 11.72
CA PRO A 121 1.16 7.26 11.63
C PRO A 121 0.72 6.72 10.27
N ARG A 122 -0.11 7.47 9.54
CA ARG A 122 -0.56 7.09 8.19
C ARG A 122 0.57 7.00 7.16
N SER A 123 1.74 7.58 7.44
CA SER A 123 2.90 7.47 6.55
C SER A 123 3.45 6.03 6.44
N ILE A 124 3.08 5.10 7.34
CA ILE A 124 3.49 3.70 7.23
C ILE A 124 3.01 3.03 5.92
N GLU A 125 1.89 3.50 5.37
CA GLU A 125 1.33 3.04 4.10
C GLU A 125 1.80 3.89 2.90
N ALA A 126 2.79 4.76 3.10
CA ALA A 126 3.30 5.62 2.03
C ALA A 126 3.87 4.78 0.89
N ARG A 127 3.60 5.25 -0.33
CA ARG A 127 4.19 4.76 -1.56
C ARG A 127 4.80 5.91 -2.33
N ASP A 128 5.97 5.67 -2.91
CA ASP A 128 6.61 6.61 -3.82
C ASP A 128 6.00 6.54 -5.24
N ARG A 129 6.64 7.19 -6.21
CA ARG A 129 6.17 7.21 -7.62
C ARG A 129 6.31 5.87 -8.35
N TYR A 130 7.07 4.92 -7.81
CA TYR A 130 7.26 3.58 -8.35
C TYR A 130 6.38 2.55 -7.63
N GLY A 131 5.55 2.99 -6.68
CA GLY A 131 4.73 2.11 -5.86
C GLY A 131 5.49 1.46 -4.70
N SER A 132 6.77 1.81 -4.52
CA SER A 132 7.62 1.26 -3.47
C SER A 132 7.15 1.74 -2.10
N THR A 133 7.02 0.79 -1.17
CA THR A 133 6.67 1.05 0.24
C THR A 133 7.89 1.45 1.06
N LEU A 134 7.68 1.87 2.31
CA LEU A 134 8.78 2.12 3.25
C LEU A 134 9.75 0.93 3.36
N LEU A 135 9.22 -0.30 3.32
CA LEU A 135 10.01 -1.52 3.45
C LEU A 135 10.87 -1.79 2.21
N HIS A 136 10.39 -1.49 1.00
CA HIS A 136 11.19 -1.63 -0.23
C HIS A 136 12.47 -0.78 -0.12
N SER A 137 12.33 0.50 0.24
CA SER A 137 13.51 1.36 0.35
C SER A 137 14.36 1.02 1.57
N ALA A 138 13.79 0.52 2.66
CA ALA A 138 14.58 0.05 3.80
C ALA A 138 15.51 -1.10 3.39
N CYS A 139 15.01 -2.05 2.59
CA CYS A 139 15.81 -3.14 2.03
C CYS A 139 16.84 -2.63 1.01
N GLU A 140 16.41 -1.81 0.05
CA GLU A 140 17.26 -1.27 -1.03
C GLU A 140 18.44 -0.46 -0.49
N PHE A 141 18.21 0.38 0.51
CA PHE A 141 19.22 1.26 1.11
C PHE A 141 19.85 0.69 2.39
N GLN A 142 19.65 -0.60 2.67
CA GLN A 142 20.31 -1.31 3.78
C GLN A 142 20.08 -0.65 5.14
N ALA A 143 18.83 -0.24 5.42
CA ALA A 143 18.44 0.28 6.72
C ALA A 143 18.70 -0.73 7.84
N SER A 144 18.84 -0.26 9.08
CA SER A 144 19.12 -1.15 10.21
C SER A 144 18.01 -2.17 10.42
N LEU A 145 18.37 -3.35 10.96
CA LEU A 145 17.39 -4.40 11.29
C LEU A 145 16.31 -3.89 12.25
N GLU A 146 16.64 -2.95 13.12
CA GLU A 146 15.70 -2.30 14.03
C GLU A 146 14.63 -1.52 13.26
N VAL A 147 15.02 -0.75 12.23
CA VAL A 147 14.09 -0.03 11.35
C VAL A 147 13.22 -1.01 10.57
N VAL A 148 13.83 -2.04 9.98
CA VAL A 148 13.09 -3.08 9.23
C VAL A 148 12.06 -3.78 10.12
N SER A 149 12.46 -4.13 11.35
CA SER A 149 11.58 -4.78 12.33
C SER A 149 10.42 -3.86 12.72
N LEU A 150 10.71 -2.59 13.03
CA LEU A 150 9.67 -1.60 13.35
C LEU A 150 8.66 -1.45 12.21
N LEU A 151 9.11 -1.38 10.96
CA LEU A 151 8.22 -1.26 9.80
C LEU A 151 7.32 -2.50 9.65
N LEU A 152 7.86 -3.70 9.83
CA LEU A 152 7.10 -4.95 9.78
C LEU A 152 6.11 -5.08 10.95
N GLU A 153 6.48 -4.64 12.14
CA GLU A 153 5.57 -4.60 13.30
C GLU A 153 4.38 -3.68 13.06
N ARG A 154 4.62 -2.51 12.45
CA ARG A 154 3.57 -1.51 12.19
C ARG A 154 2.73 -1.85 10.96
N PHE A 155 3.31 -2.49 9.94
CA PHE A 155 2.61 -2.91 8.73
C PHE A 155 3.12 -4.27 8.21
N PRO A 156 2.64 -5.39 8.80
CA PRO A 156 3.09 -6.73 8.43
C PRO A 156 2.88 -7.10 6.96
N GLY A 157 1.82 -6.56 6.34
CA GLY A 157 1.49 -6.80 4.94
C GLY A 157 2.55 -6.27 3.96
N ALA A 158 3.39 -5.31 4.39
CA ALA A 158 4.38 -4.67 3.54
C ALA A 158 5.35 -5.65 2.88
N ALA A 159 5.68 -6.77 3.54
CA ALA A 159 6.57 -7.81 3.00
C ALA A 159 6.05 -8.50 1.74
N THR A 160 4.75 -8.40 1.47
CA THR A 160 4.11 -9.04 0.29
C THR A 160 3.59 -8.02 -0.71
N GLU A 161 3.69 -6.73 -0.40
CA GLU A 161 3.34 -5.64 -1.30
C GLU A 161 4.30 -5.64 -2.48
N LYS A 162 3.76 -5.40 -3.68
CA LYS A 162 4.56 -5.29 -4.89
C LYS A 162 4.65 -3.83 -5.33
N ASP A 163 5.85 -3.42 -5.72
CA ASP A 163 6.05 -2.19 -6.47
C ASP A 163 5.46 -2.31 -7.90
N PHE A 164 5.58 -1.26 -8.72
CA PHE A 164 5.10 -1.29 -10.11
C PHE A 164 5.91 -2.21 -11.04
N ASN A 165 7.08 -2.67 -10.60
CA ASN A 165 7.92 -3.64 -11.29
C ASN A 165 7.63 -5.09 -10.87
N ASN A 166 6.61 -5.31 -10.01
CA ASN A 166 6.25 -6.59 -9.41
C ASN A 166 7.28 -7.17 -8.42
N ASN A 167 8.19 -6.35 -7.91
CA ASN A 167 9.13 -6.75 -6.87
C ASN A 167 8.48 -6.63 -5.51
N THR A 168 8.75 -7.58 -4.62
CA THR A 168 8.53 -7.42 -3.17
C THR A 168 9.78 -6.79 -2.55
N PRO A 169 9.71 -6.26 -1.31
CA PRO A 169 10.86 -5.70 -0.60
C PRO A 169 12.05 -6.66 -0.46
#